data_AF-A0A977PZ42-F1
#
_entry.id   AF-A0A977PZ42-F1
#
_cell.length_a   1.000
_cell.length_b   1.000
_cell.length_c   1.000
_cell.angle_alpha   90.00
_cell.angle_beta   90.00
_cell.angle_gamma   90.00
#
_symmetry.space_group_name_H-M   'P 1'
#
loop_
_entity.id
_entity.type
_entity.pdbx_description
1 polymer ?
#
loop_
_entity_poly.entity_id
_entity_poly.type
_entity_poly.pdbx_seq_one_letter_code
_entity_poly.pdbx_strand_id
1 'polypeptide(L)'
;MGEEPNLEGINLEAERLSTLLIVAAIAHTSAILQGQMVKRKGIQKYVVRPESKRTSKRRHSSFYVGQHLHLWLGLRQMYEKIIQELMQISRHRLKDYIRGQRAMELAMSVF
;
A
#
# COMPACT_ATOMS: atom_id res chain seq x y z
N MET A 1 -30.54 10.76 32.37
CA MET A 1 -29.15 10.37 32.64
C MET A 1 -28.81 9.35 31.58
N GLY A 2 -28.21 9.80 30.48
CA GLY A 2 -28.01 8.99 29.28
C GLY A 2 -26.82 8.07 29.49
N GLU A 3 -27.02 6.77 29.30
CA GLU A 3 -25.94 5.79 29.27
C GLU A 3 -25.10 6.02 28.01
N GLU A 4 -23.84 6.40 28.21
CA GLU A 4 -22.86 6.44 27.13
C GLU A 4 -22.40 5.01 26.77
N PRO A 5 -22.09 4.74 25.49
CA PRO A 5 -21.76 3.40 25.04
C PRO A 5 -20.47 2.91 25.70
N ASN A 6 -20.63 1.84 26.45
CA ASN A 6 -19.59 1.22 27.22
C ASN A 6 -18.77 0.22 26.37
N LEU A 7 -17.47 0.47 26.22
CA LEU A 7 -16.51 -0.42 25.55
C LEU A 7 -15.77 -1.37 26.54
N GLU A 8 -16.28 -1.54 27.78
CA GLU A 8 -15.66 -2.13 29.00
C GLU A 8 -15.15 -3.59 28.94
N GLY A 9 -15.06 -4.23 27.79
CA GLY A 9 -14.34 -5.52 27.71
C GLY A 9 -12.82 -5.37 27.77
N ILE A 10 -12.30 -4.17 27.54
CA ILE A 10 -10.88 -3.93 27.31
C ILE A 10 -10.44 -2.83 28.28
N ASN A 11 -9.72 -3.21 29.35
CA ASN A 11 -9.06 -2.30 30.31
C ASN A 11 -7.95 -1.48 29.62
N LEU A 12 -8.31 -0.61 28.69
CA LEU A 12 -7.45 0.40 28.10
C LEU A 12 -7.78 1.72 28.77
N GLU A 13 -6.87 2.20 29.62
CA GLU A 13 -6.86 3.58 30.11
C GLU A 13 -7.24 4.54 28.98
N ALA A 14 -8.17 5.48 29.21
CA ALA A 14 -8.74 6.34 28.17
C ALA A 14 -7.68 7.08 27.34
N GLU A 15 -6.53 7.39 27.95
CA GLU A 15 -5.35 7.98 27.30
C GLU A 15 -4.71 7.03 26.27
N ARG A 16 -4.61 5.73 26.58
CA ARG A 16 -4.08 4.70 25.66
C ARG A 16 -5.01 4.51 24.47
N LEU A 17 -6.32 4.50 24.70
CA LEU A 17 -7.32 4.42 23.63
C LEU A 17 -7.23 5.64 22.71
N SER A 18 -7.14 6.84 23.29
CA SER A 18 -7.01 8.10 22.53
C SER A 18 -5.73 8.10 21.68
N THR A 19 -4.62 7.66 22.26
CA THR A 19 -3.34 7.54 21.55
C THR A 19 -3.43 6.57 20.38
N LEU A 20 -4.03 5.38 20.60
CA LEU A 20 -4.24 4.38 19.54
C LEU A 20 -5.10 4.92 18.40
N LEU A 21 -6.18 5.63 18.71
CA LEU A 21 -7.07 6.23 17.70
C LEU A 21 -6.35 7.29 16.86
N ILE A 22 -5.54 8.15 17.48
CA ILE A 22 -4.76 9.16 16.77
C ILE A 22 -3.73 8.50 15.84
N VAL A 23 -2.98 7.50 16.35
CA VAL A 23 -2.01 6.76 15.53
C VAL A 23 -2.69 6.04 14.37
N ALA A 24 -3.83 5.39 14.61
CA ALA A 24 -4.61 4.73 13.58
C ALA A 24 -5.14 5.73 12.54
N ALA A 25 -5.62 6.90 12.96
CA ALA A 25 -6.09 7.96 12.06
C ALA A 25 -4.96 8.52 11.19
N ILE A 26 -3.77 8.73 11.75
CA ILE A 26 -2.57 9.15 11.00
C ILE A 26 -2.19 8.08 9.99
N ALA A 27 -2.06 6.81 10.40
CA ALA A 27 -1.71 5.70 9.51
C ALA A 27 -2.73 5.53 8.38
N HIS A 28 -4.03 5.64 8.69
CA HIS A 28 -5.10 5.57 7.72
C HIS A 28 -5.04 6.72 6.70
N THR A 29 -4.82 7.95 7.18
CA THR A 29 -4.69 9.14 6.33
C THR A 29 -3.46 9.05 5.42
N SER A 30 -2.32 8.63 5.97
CA SER A 30 -1.09 8.40 5.20
C SER A 30 -1.31 7.38 4.08
N ALA A 31 -1.95 6.25 4.37
CA ALA A 31 -2.28 5.24 3.35
C ALA A 31 -3.21 5.81 2.26
N ILE A 32 -4.18 6.64 2.61
CA ILE A 32 -5.03 7.32 1.61
C ILE A 32 -4.19 8.21 0.69
N LEU A 33 -3.35 9.09 1.25
CA LEU A 33 -2.55 10.05 0.50
C LEU A 33 -1.57 9.34 -0.45
N GLN A 34 -0.87 8.34 0.06
CA GLN A 34 0.06 7.54 -0.74
C GLN A 34 -0.66 6.78 -1.85
N GLY A 35 -1.81 6.18 -1.58
CA GLY A 35 -2.60 5.51 -2.61
C GLY A 35 -3.16 6.47 -3.67
N GLN A 36 -3.47 7.72 -3.31
CA GLN A 36 -3.80 8.77 -4.28
C GLN A 36 -2.59 9.09 -5.17
N MET A 37 -1.40 9.22 -4.59
CA MET A 37 -0.16 9.47 -5.33
C MET A 37 0.19 8.32 -6.28
N VAL A 38 0.05 7.07 -5.85
CA VAL A 38 0.22 5.87 -6.69
C VAL A 38 -0.72 5.91 -7.90
N LYS A 39 -2.00 6.27 -7.69
CA LYS A 39 -2.99 6.41 -8.77
C LYS A 39 -2.61 7.53 -9.73
N ARG A 40 -2.16 8.68 -9.22
CA ARG A 40 -1.70 9.83 -10.03
C ARG A 40 -0.47 9.48 -10.87
N LYS A 41 0.49 8.74 -10.30
CA LYS A 41 1.69 8.26 -11.00
C LYS A 41 1.42 7.11 -11.99
N GLY A 42 0.19 6.58 -12.04
CA GLY A 42 -0.19 5.53 -12.99
C GLY A 42 0.41 4.14 -12.71
N ILE A 43 0.98 3.93 -11.52
CA ILE A 43 1.67 2.68 -11.16
C ILE A 43 0.79 1.69 -10.40
N GLN A 44 -0.50 1.99 -10.21
CA GLN A 44 -1.44 1.14 -9.46
C GLN A 44 -1.38 -0.34 -9.88
N LYS A 45 -1.27 -0.63 -11.19
CA LYS A 45 -1.24 -2.00 -11.74
C LYS A 45 -0.07 -2.87 -11.26
N TYR A 46 0.99 -2.25 -10.75
CA TYR A 46 2.15 -2.94 -10.18
C TYR A 46 1.98 -3.20 -8.68
N VAL A 47 1.27 -2.30 -7.99
CA VAL A 47 1.02 -2.37 -6.55
C VAL A 47 -0.14 -3.32 -6.23
N VAL A 48 -1.22 -3.24 -6.99
CA VAL A 48 -2.40 -4.09 -6.86
C VAL A 48 -2.85 -4.56 -8.23
N ARG A 49 -3.31 -5.82 -8.30
CA ARG A 49 -3.82 -6.39 -9.55
C ARG A 49 -5.04 -5.59 -10.03
N PRO A 50 -5.05 -5.07 -11.27
CA PRO A 50 -6.28 -4.53 -11.85
C PRO A 50 -7.27 -5.68 -12.10
N GLU A 51 -8.41 -5.67 -11.43
CA GLU A 51 -9.36 -6.80 -11.47
C GLU A 51 -10.14 -6.95 -12.80
N SER A 52 -10.27 -5.90 -13.62
CA SER A 52 -10.89 -6.04 -14.96
C SER A 52 -10.44 -4.97 -15.95
N LYS A 53 -10.40 -5.32 -17.24
CA LYS A 53 -10.16 -4.37 -18.35
C LYS A 53 -11.39 -3.49 -18.68
N ARG A 54 -12.58 -3.81 -18.15
CA ARG A 54 -13.88 -3.38 -18.72
C ARG A 54 -14.73 -2.44 -17.86
N THR A 55 -14.35 -2.10 -16.63
CA THR A 55 -15.17 -1.24 -15.78
C THR A 55 -14.44 0.06 -15.42
N SER A 56 -15.09 1.22 -15.62
CA SER A 56 -14.50 2.54 -15.32
C SER A 56 -14.49 2.88 -13.81
N LYS A 57 -15.14 2.05 -12.97
CA LYS A 57 -15.18 2.26 -11.53
C LYS A 57 -13.83 1.89 -10.90
N ARG A 58 -13.18 2.87 -10.26
CA ARG A 58 -12.01 2.69 -9.39
C ARG A 58 -12.42 1.84 -8.17
N ARG A 59 -12.31 0.51 -8.25
CA ARG A 59 -12.79 -0.38 -7.17
C ARG A 59 -11.88 -0.41 -5.93
N HIS A 60 -10.56 -0.29 -6.09
CA HIS A 60 -9.69 -0.16 -4.93
C HIS A 60 -9.69 1.28 -4.42
N SER A 61 -10.07 1.47 -3.16
CA SER A 61 -9.94 2.75 -2.46
C SER A 61 -8.48 3.19 -2.44
N SER A 62 -8.23 4.50 -2.30
CA SER A 62 -6.84 4.96 -2.18
C SER A 62 -6.18 4.40 -0.91
N PHE A 63 -6.94 4.26 0.17
CA PHE A 63 -6.50 3.52 1.36
C PHE A 63 -5.98 2.11 1.01
N TYR A 64 -6.76 1.30 0.30
CA TYR A 64 -6.37 -0.06 -0.07
C TYR A 64 -5.08 -0.09 -0.89
N VAL A 65 -4.95 0.83 -1.85
CA VAL A 65 -3.74 0.94 -2.69
C VAL A 65 -2.52 1.35 -1.87
N GLY A 66 -2.65 2.30 -0.94
CA GLY A 66 -1.54 2.73 -0.08
C GLY A 66 -1.13 1.69 0.96
N GLN A 67 -2.07 0.89 1.47
CA GLN A 67 -1.73 -0.27 2.32
C GLN A 67 -0.92 -1.31 1.52
N HIS A 68 -1.34 -1.64 0.30
CA HIS A 68 -0.63 -2.60 -0.55
C HIS A 68 0.72 -2.07 -1.06
N LEU A 69 0.88 -0.75 -1.17
CA LEU A 69 2.16 -0.13 -1.51
C LEU A 69 3.27 -0.54 -0.52
N HIS A 70 2.98 -0.48 0.78
CA HIS A 70 3.95 -0.87 1.81
C HIS A 70 4.33 -2.36 1.71
N LEU A 71 3.35 -3.24 1.54
CA LEU A 71 3.59 -4.68 1.37
C LEU A 71 4.46 -4.95 0.14
N TRP A 72 4.15 -4.31 -0.98
CA TRP A 72 4.90 -4.48 -2.22
C TRP A 72 6.34 -3.98 -2.13
N LEU A 73 6.57 -2.83 -1.49
CA LEU A 73 7.92 -2.31 -1.22
C LEU A 73 8.71 -3.22 -0.30
N GLY A 74 8.09 -3.75 0.76
CA GLY A 74 8.73 -4.71 1.67
C GLY A 74 9.16 -5.99 0.95
N LEU A 75 8.32 -6.53 0.06
CA LEU A 75 8.67 -7.70 -0.76
C LEU A 75 9.85 -7.43 -1.69
N ARG A 76 9.93 -6.23 -2.31
CA ARG A 76 11.08 -5.87 -3.13
C ARG A 76 12.38 -5.97 -2.33
N GLN A 77 12.41 -5.37 -1.15
CA GLN A 77 13.61 -5.33 -0.31
C GLN A 77 14.04 -6.75 0.10
N MET A 78 13.07 -7.62 0.42
CA MET A 78 13.34 -9.01 0.79
C MET A 78 13.91 -9.85 -0.36
N TYR A 79 13.46 -9.60 -1.59
CA TYR A 79 13.76 -10.44 -2.75
C TYR A 79 14.67 -9.78 -3.80
N GLU A 80 15.34 -8.66 -3.48
CA GLU A 80 16.11 -7.88 -4.45
C GLU A 80 17.18 -8.71 -5.18
N LYS A 81 17.93 -9.51 -4.44
CA LYS A 81 18.97 -10.39 -5.00
C LYS A 81 18.39 -11.44 -5.95
N ILE A 82 17.29 -12.08 -5.56
CA ILE A 82 16.60 -13.09 -6.37
C ILE A 82 16.06 -12.46 -7.66
N ILE A 83 15.52 -11.24 -7.59
CA ILE A 83 15.04 -10.51 -8.77
C ILE A 83 16.20 -10.22 -9.73
N GLN A 84 17.36 -9.80 -9.22
CA GLN A 84 18.56 -9.56 -10.05
C GLN A 84 19.03 -10.84 -10.75
N GLU A 85 19.09 -11.96 -10.03
CA GLU A 85 19.45 -13.26 -10.61
C GLU A 85 18.44 -13.71 -11.67
N LEU A 86 17.14 -13.56 -11.39
CA LEU A 86 16.07 -13.85 -12.36
C LEU A 86 16.20 -13.00 -13.63
N MET A 87 16.61 -11.74 -13.53
CA MET A 87 16.84 -10.88 -14.70
C MET A 87 18.01 -11.36 -15.57
N GLN A 88 19.03 -11.97 -14.97
CA GLN A 88 20.16 -12.54 -15.72
C GLN A 88 19.77 -13.82 -16.47
N ILE A 89 18.94 -14.66 -15.85
CA ILE A 89 18.49 -15.94 -16.42
C ILE A 89 17.40 -15.71 -17.48
N SER A 90 16.40 -14.87 -17.17
CA SER A 90 15.21 -14.68 -18.00
C SER A 90 15.29 -13.42 -18.87
N ARG A 91 16.39 -13.29 -19.63
CA ARG A 91 16.65 -12.10 -20.49
C ARG A 91 15.51 -11.76 -21.45
N HIS A 92 14.77 -12.75 -21.93
CA HIS A 92 13.61 -12.55 -22.81
C HIS A 92 12.47 -11.74 -22.15
N ARG A 93 12.38 -11.70 -20.81
CA ARG A 93 11.43 -10.88 -20.04
C ARG A 93 12.06 -9.62 -19.45
N LEU A 94 13.31 -9.29 -19.77
CA LEU A 94 14.04 -8.17 -19.15
C LEU A 94 13.28 -6.83 -19.25
N LYS A 95 12.58 -6.60 -20.37
CA LYS A 95 11.72 -5.42 -20.56
C LYS A 95 10.62 -5.32 -19.49
N ASP A 96 10.05 -6.43 -19.05
CA ASP A 96 9.02 -6.46 -18.01
C ASP A 96 9.60 -6.14 -16.64
N TYR A 97 10.77 -6.72 -16.32
CA TYR A 97 11.50 -6.43 -15.09
C TYR A 97 11.90 -4.95 -14.99
N ILE A 98 12.45 -4.36 -16.06
CA ILE A 98 12.80 -2.93 -16.10
C ILE A 98 11.57 -2.05 -15.87
N ARG A 99 10.43 -2.40 -16.48
CA ARG A 99 9.17 -1.68 -16.23
C ARG A 99 8.73 -1.77 -14.77
N GLY A 100 8.87 -2.95 -14.16
CA GLY A 100 8.61 -3.14 -12.73
C GLY A 100 9.55 -2.33 -11.84
N GLN A 101 10.85 -2.29 -12.16
CA GLN A 101 11.84 -1.49 -11.43
C GLN A 101 11.55 0.00 -11.50
N ARG A 102 11.22 0.53 -12.69
CA ARG A 102 10.81 1.94 -12.85
C ARG A 102 9.54 2.25 -12.05
N ALA A 103 8.57 1.33 -12.05
CA ALA A 103 7.37 1.50 -11.24
C ALA A 103 7.70 1.54 -9.74
N MET A 104 8.71 0.80 -9.32
CA MET A 104 9.18 0.75 -7.94
C MET A 104 9.94 2.03 -7.54
N GLU A 105 10.76 2.59 -8.42
CA GLU A 105 11.39 3.91 -8.22
C GLU A 105 10.32 5.00 -8.04
N LEU A 106 9.30 4.98 -8.90
CA LEU A 106 8.14 5.87 -8.77
C LEU A 106 7.38 5.64 -7.46
N ALA A 107 7.31 4.39 -6.99
CA ALA A 107 6.67 4.02 -5.73
C ALA A 107 7.44 4.52 -4.51
N MET A 108 8.78 4.47 -4.53
CA MET A 108 9.62 5.04 -3.46
C MET A 108 9.44 6.55 -3.33
N SER A 109 9.27 7.27 -4.46
CA SER A 109 9.00 8.72 -4.45
C SER A 109 7.60 9.13 -3.97
N VAL A 110 6.81 8.20 -3.43
CA VAL A 110 5.50 8.47 -2.81
C VAL A 110 5.63 8.76 -1.30
N PHE A 111 6.76 8.37 -0.70
CA PHE A 111 7.14 8.64 0.68
C PHE A 111 7.99 9.92 0.73
#